data_AF-I5D6Y1-F1
#
_entry.id   AF-I5D6Y1-F1
#
_cell.length_a   1.000
_cell.length_b   1.000
_cell.length_c   1.000
_cell.angle_alpha   90.00
_cell.angle_beta   90.00
_cell.angle_gamma   90.00
#
_symmetry.space_group_name_H-M   'P 1'
#
loop_
_entity.id
_entity.type
_entity.pdbx_description
1 polymer ?
#
loop_
_entity_poly.entity_id
_entity_poly.type
_entity_poly.pdbx_seq_one_letter_code
_entity_poly.pdbx_strand_id
1 'polypeptide(L)'
;MTNLPGSALRRYWNPTAFAFEFITVLFLVFFVFTWMFLSFLSKKNKNKIFLSVGYTIATALAFFLPWAFASIGSKLPVYPMLNPLVVIFQSFLRGFGKTGQVVGNNGLIGAPLWQGLPYIFGAQILGGFVGFALFIGLFYSFKLMFKSNSDYEWLKSFGIAGLFAKEHQMTLGKYSLKEAIFITMLIALLPFSAMIDTTNYQLNHFQIKLIEILIVGIIIFISSYFDFFAFHLIFPLIELVIKTALLVESNSDNKKENTKAYLQSLYKFLIVLGLTIIIPIIIAFIAVAIKSKTGVIISVS
;
A
#
# COMPACT_ATOMS: atom_id res chain seq x y z
N MET A 1 0.74 -27.19 -2.00
CA MET A 1 0.85 -25.82 -2.57
C MET A 1 0.93 -24.81 -1.43
N THR A 2 2.11 -24.26 -1.15
CA THR A 2 2.34 -23.34 -0.03
C THR A 2 2.86 -22.03 -0.60
N ASN A 3 2.29 -20.88 -0.19
CA ASN A 3 2.64 -19.48 -0.53
C ASN A 3 1.70 -18.72 -1.49
N LEU A 4 0.65 -19.36 -2.03
CA LEU A 4 -0.45 -18.65 -2.69
C LEU A 4 -1.28 -17.84 -1.67
N PRO A 5 -1.93 -16.72 -2.06
CA PRO A 5 -2.69 -15.86 -1.15
C PRO A 5 -3.75 -16.63 -0.34
N GLY A 6 -4.53 -17.52 -0.99
CA GLY A 6 -5.52 -18.34 -0.31
C GLY A 6 -4.93 -19.31 0.71
N SER A 7 -3.80 -19.93 0.40
CA SER A 7 -3.09 -20.85 1.30
C SER A 7 -2.41 -20.13 2.46
N ALA A 8 -1.90 -18.92 2.23
CA ALA A 8 -1.33 -18.06 3.27
C ALA A 8 -2.41 -17.65 4.28
N LEU A 9 -3.56 -17.19 3.80
CA LEU A 9 -4.67 -16.73 4.64
C LEU A 9 -5.33 -17.84 5.48
N ARG A 10 -5.19 -19.11 5.10
CA ARG A 10 -5.71 -20.30 5.82
C ARG A 10 -4.79 -20.83 6.92
N ARG A 11 -3.61 -20.24 7.11
CA ARG A 11 -2.62 -20.72 8.10
C ARG A 11 -2.38 -19.63 9.14
N TYR A 12 -2.13 -20.02 10.38
CA TYR A 12 -1.74 -19.09 11.44
C TYR A 12 -0.33 -18.53 11.26
N TRP A 13 0.53 -19.25 10.55
CA TRP A 13 1.90 -18.84 10.27
C TRP A 13 2.38 -19.38 8.94
N ASN A 14 2.96 -18.50 8.12
CA ASN A 14 3.71 -18.87 6.93
C ASN A 14 4.96 -17.95 6.86
N PRO A 15 6.15 -18.47 7.19
CA PRO A 15 7.36 -17.65 7.27
C PRO A 15 7.77 -17.11 5.90
N THR A 16 7.53 -17.86 4.82
CA THR A 16 7.84 -17.39 3.46
C THR A 16 6.92 -16.24 3.07
N ALA A 17 5.60 -16.39 3.26
CA ALA A 17 4.66 -15.29 2.99
C ALA A 17 4.98 -14.06 3.85
N PHE A 18 5.28 -14.26 5.15
CA PHE A 18 5.72 -13.17 6.04
C PHE A 18 6.95 -12.45 5.49
N ALA A 19 8.02 -13.18 5.15
CA ALA A 19 9.26 -12.58 4.69
C ALA A 19 9.09 -11.78 3.39
N PHE A 20 8.31 -12.30 2.44
CA PHE A 20 8.08 -11.58 1.19
C PHE A 20 7.14 -10.37 1.35
N GLU A 21 6.09 -10.44 2.19
CA GLU A 21 5.28 -9.26 2.52
C GLU A 21 6.14 -8.17 3.19
N PHE A 22 7.02 -8.58 4.11
CA PHE A 22 7.96 -7.68 4.78
C PHE A 22 8.90 -7.00 3.78
N ILE A 23 9.58 -7.76 2.92
CA ILE A 23 10.54 -7.23 1.94
C ILE A 23 9.84 -6.33 0.91
N THR A 24 8.66 -6.73 0.46
CA THR A 24 7.85 -5.94 -0.47
C THR A 24 7.50 -4.56 0.10
N VAL A 25 6.97 -4.49 1.32
CA VAL A 25 6.60 -3.20 1.92
C VAL A 25 7.84 -2.40 2.34
N LEU A 26 8.91 -3.07 2.76
CA LEU A 26 10.21 -2.43 2.99
C LEU A 26 10.68 -1.66 1.76
N PHE A 27 10.73 -2.31 0.60
CA PHE A 27 11.15 -1.65 -0.63
C PHE A 27 10.18 -0.56 -1.07
N LEU A 28 8.87 -0.80 -0.95
CA LEU A 28 7.86 0.21 -1.28
C LEU A 28 8.10 1.50 -0.49
N VAL A 29 8.19 1.39 0.84
CA VAL A 29 8.38 2.55 1.72
C VAL A 29 9.74 3.20 1.46
N PHE A 30 10.81 2.41 1.40
CA PHE A 30 12.16 2.92 1.15
C PHE A 30 12.24 3.72 -0.16
N PHE A 31 11.74 3.17 -1.28
CA PHE A 31 11.82 3.83 -2.58
C PHE A 31 10.88 5.03 -2.68
N VAL A 32 9.67 4.97 -2.11
CA VAL A 32 8.75 6.13 -2.12
C VAL A 32 9.33 7.31 -1.35
N PHE A 33 9.87 7.09 -0.15
CA PHE A 33 10.49 8.17 0.63
C PHE A 33 11.79 8.67 -0.01
N THR A 34 12.61 7.77 -0.58
CA THR A 34 13.80 8.16 -1.33
C THR A 34 13.44 9.04 -2.52
N TRP A 35 12.41 8.66 -3.29
CA TRP A 35 11.94 9.47 -4.42
C TRP A 35 11.39 10.81 -3.98
N MET A 36 10.61 10.83 -2.90
CA MET A 36 10.10 12.06 -2.32
C MET A 36 11.27 13.00 -1.94
N PHE A 37 12.31 12.48 -1.30
CA PHE A 37 13.51 13.25 -0.97
C PHE A 37 14.26 13.75 -2.22
N LEU A 38 14.46 12.89 -3.23
CA LEU A 38 15.04 13.28 -4.52
C LEU A 38 14.24 14.40 -5.21
N SER A 39 12.91 14.43 -5.03
CA SER A 39 12.08 15.51 -5.56
C SER A 39 12.39 16.86 -4.93
N PHE A 40 12.73 16.91 -3.64
CA PHE A 40 13.20 18.12 -2.97
C PHE A 40 14.59 18.51 -3.45
N LEU A 41 15.53 17.56 -3.52
CA LEU A 41 16.89 17.80 -4.04
C LEU A 41 16.86 18.37 -5.48
N SER A 42 15.95 17.86 -6.31
CA SER A 42 15.80 18.29 -7.71
C SER A 42 14.89 19.51 -7.89
N LYS A 43 14.36 20.11 -6.82
CA LYS A 43 13.34 21.20 -6.87
C LYS A 43 12.09 20.83 -7.70
N LYS A 44 11.74 19.54 -7.76
CA LYS A 44 10.59 18.95 -8.48
C LYS A 44 9.49 18.45 -7.54
N ASN A 45 9.54 18.79 -6.26
CA ASN A 45 8.57 18.39 -5.24
C ASN A 45 7.13 18.87 -5.47
N LYS A 46 6.91 19.82 -6.39
CA LYS A 46 5.57 20.24 -6.85
C LYS A 46 5.19 19.67 -8.23
N ASN A 47 6.10 19.01 -8.93
CA ASN A 47 5.86 18.48 -10.26
C ASN A 47 5.12 17.14 -10.16
N LYS A 48 3.82 17.17 -10.50
CA LYS A 48 2.91 16.02 -10.45
C LYS A 48 3.39 14.85 -11.31
N ILE A 49 3.90 15.10 -12.51
CA ILE A 49 4.43 14.07 -13.41
C ILE A 49 5.64 13.40 -12.78
N PHE A 50 6.61 14.20 -12.30
CA PHE A 50 7.83 13.69 -11.68
C PHE A 50 7.54 12.82 -10.45
N LEU A 51 6.63 13.27 -9.58
CA LEU A 51 6.24 12.50 -8.40
C LEU A 51 5.48 11.23 -8.77
N SER A 52 4.53 11.31 -9.70
CA SER A 52 3.71 10.16 -10.10
C SER A 52 4.54 9.07 -10.78
N VAL A 53 5.44 9.44 -11.69
CA VAL A 53 6.37 8.52 -12.34
C VAL A 53 7.24 7.84 -11.31
N GLY A 54 7.80 8.61 -10.37
CA GLY A 54 8.62 8.06 -9.29
C GLY A 54 7.92 7.09 -8.38
N TYR A 55 6.71 7.43 -7.92
CA TYR A 55 5.92 6.53 -7.08
C TYR A 55 5.48 5.28 -7.83
N THR A 56 5.23 5.39 -9.14
CA THR A 56 4.97 4.23 -10.00
C THR A 56 6.21 3.34 -10.11
N ILE A 57 7.40 3.90 -10.35
CA ILE A 57 8.67 3.16 -10.39
C ILE A 57 8.95 2.51 -9.03
N ALA A 58 8.77 3.24 -7.92
CA ALA A 58 8.94 2.71 -6.57
C ALA A 58 8.02 1.51 -6.31
N THR A 59 6.76 1.60 -6.74
CA THR A 59 5.80 0.50 -6.65
C THR A 59 6.23 -0.68 -7.54
N ALA A 60 6.67 -0.41 -8.78
CA ALA A 60 7.16 -1.44 -9.69
C ALA A 60 8.36 -2.21 -9.10
N LEU A 61 9.33 -1.49 -8.52
CA LEU A 61 10.48 -2.11 -7.84
C LEU A 61 10.04 -2.93 -6.63
N ALA A 62 9.06 -2.46 -5.86
CA ALA A 62 8.49 -3.19 -4.73
C ALA A 62 7.75 -4.48 -5.14
N PHE A 63 7.24 -4.58 -6.38
CA PHE A 63 6.69 -5.81 -6.92
C PHE A 63 7.76 -6.72 -7.53
N PHE A 64 8.63 -6.18 -8.37
CA PHE A 64 9.58 -6.97 -9.16
C PHE A 64 10.78 -7.48 -8.36
N LEU A 65 11.33 -6.70 -7.42
CA LEU A 65 12.49 -7.16 -6.65
C LEU A 65 12.16 -8.36 -5.75
N PRO A 66 11.06 -8.35 -4.97
CA PRO A 66 10.68 -9.51 -4.19
C PRO A 66 10.32 -10.70 -5.08
N TRP A 67 9.71 -10.48 -6.24
CA TRP A 67 9.45 -11.56 -7.19
C TRP A 67 10.75 -12.16 -7.76
N ALA A 68 11.74 -11.33 -8.08
CA ALA A 68 13.07 -11.77 -8.50
C ALA A 68 13.83 -12.50 -7.38
N PHE A 69 13.69 -12.06 -6.12
CA PHE A 69 14.25 -12.77 -4.98
C PHE A 69 13.51 -14.08 -4.70
N ALA A 70 12.21 -14.16 -4.98
CA ALA A 70 11.43 -15.39 -4.84
C ALA A 70 11.88 -16.46 -5.83
N SER A 71 12.20 -16.10 -7.07
CA SER A 71 12.67 -17.07 -8.06
C SER A 71 14.01 -17.72 -7.72
N ILE A 72 14.83 -17.05 -6.89
CA ILE A 72 16.14 -17.54 -6.44
C ILE A 72 16.03 -18.21 -5.07
N GLY A 73 15.34 -17.56 -4.13
CA GLY A 73 15.34 -17.91 -2.71
C GLY A 73 14.18 -18.79 -2.25
N SER A 74 13.17 -19.02 -3.09
CA SER A 74 12.00 -19.84 -2.72
C SER A 74 11.82 -21.02 -3.68
N LYS A 75 11.59 -22.22 -3.12
CA LYS A 75 11.30 -23.44 -3.90
C LYS A 75 9.91 -23.40 -4.56
N LEU A 76 9.05 -22.47 -4.16
CA LEU A 76 7.67 -22.37 -4.61
C LEU A 76 7.31 -20.91 -4.87
N PRO A 77 6.54 -20.61 -5.93
CA PRO A 77 6.11 -19.26 -6.25
C PRO A 77 5.48 -18.54 -5.05
N VAL A 78 5.92 -17.31 -4.81
CA VAL A 78 5.38 -16.43 -3.76
C VAL A 78 4.68 -15.27 -4.43
N TYR A 79 3.45 -14.99 -4.01
CA TYR A 79 2.65 -13.87 -4.51
C TYR A 79 2.28 -12.97 -3.33
N PRO A 80 3.13 -11.98 -3.00
CA PRO A 80 2.83 -11.00 -1.97
C PRO A 80 1.58 -10.23 -2.35
N MET A 81 0.69 -10.05 -1.38
CA MET A 81 -0.51 -9.22 -1.50
C MET A 81 -0.16 -7.73 -1.42
N LEU A 82 1.00 -7.37 -0.85
CA LEU A 82 1.62 -6.02 -0.80
C LEU A 82 0.84 -4.98 -0.01
N ASN A 83 -0.49 -5.04 -0.03
CA ASN A 83 -1.37 -3.98 0.43
C ASN A 83 -2.48 -4.57 1.32
N PRO A 84 -2.75 -3.99 2.50
CA PRO A 84 -3.83 -4.44 3.38
C PRO A 84 -5.20 -4.53 2.68
N LEU A 85 -5.47 -3.65 1.71
CA LEU A 85 -6.67 -3.69 0.88
C LEU A 85 -6.84 -5.05 0.17
N VAL A 86 -5.76 -5.52 -0.45
CA VAL A 86 -5.72 -6.78 -1.19
C VAL A 86 -5.84 -7.97 -0.23
N VAL A 87 -5.19 -7.91 0.93
CA VAL A 87 -5.26 -8.97 1.95
C VAL A 87 -6.72 -9.16 2.44
N ILE A 88 -7.41 -8.06 2.77
CA ILE A 88 -8.81 -8.09 3.21
C ILE A 88 -9.71 -8.59 2.07
N PHE A 89 -9.55 -8.05 0.86
CA PHE A 89 -10.29 -8.50 -0.31
C PHE A 89 -10.14 -10.01 -0.54
N GLN A 90 -8.91 -10.54 -0.56
CA GLN A 90 -8.64 -11.95 -0.77
C GLN A 90 -9.20 -12.82 0.36
N SER A 91 -9.16 -12.33 1.61
CA SER A 91 -9.72 -13.03 2.78
C SER A 91 -11.23 -13.26 2.65
N PHE A 92 -11.96 -12.22 2.25
CA PHE A 92 -13.41 -12.30 2.05
C PHE A 92 -13.75 -13.04 0.75
N LEU A 93 -13.15 -12.65 -0.38
CA LEU A 93 -13.44 -13.24 -1.68
C LEU A 93 -13.18 -14.75 -1.69
N ARG A 94 -12.07 -15.23 -1.11
CA ARG A 94 -11.74 -16.67 -1.09
C ARG A 94 -12.41 -17.43 0.05
N GLY A 95 -12.72 -16.74 1.14
CA GLY A 95 -13.47 -17.31 2.28
C GLY A 95 -14.91 -17.65 1.91
N PHE A 96 -15.59 -16.72 1.23
CA PHE A 96 -16.94 -16.87 0.70
C PHE A 96 -16.97 -17.35 -0.77
N GLY A 97 -15.82 -17.46 -1.44
CA GLY A 97 -15.77 -17.89 -2.84
C GLY A 97 -16.01 -19.39 -3.04
N LYS A 98 -15.76 -20.21 -2.01
CA LYS A 98 -16.05 -21.65 -2.01
C LYS A 98 -17.56 -21.94 -1.97
N THR A 99 -18.38 -20.95 -1.63
CA THR A 99 -19.78 -21.15 -1.26
C THR A 99 -20.79 -20.59 -2.25
N GLY A 100 -20.34 -19.81 -3.23
CA GLY A 100 -21.04 -19.63 -4.51
C GLY A 100 -21.02 -20.87 -5.42
N GLN A 101 -20.58 -22.02 -4.90
CA GLN A 101 -20.40 -23.28 -5.65
C GLN A 101 -21.54 -24.28 -5.44
N VAL A 102 -22.56 -23.96 -4.62
CA VAL A 102 -23.78 -24.78 -4.48
C VAL A 102 -24.89 -24.09 -5.26
N VAL A 103 -25.10 -24.54 -6.50
CA VAL A 103 -26.23 -24.11 -7.33
C VAL A 103 -27.53 -24.38 -6.57
N GLY A 104 -28.34 -23.35 -6.33
CA GLY A 104 -29.65 -23.47 -5.68
C GLY A 104 -29.69 -23.17 -4.18
N ASN A 105 -28.58 -22.80 -3.54
CA ASN A 105 -28.60 -22.32 -2.15
C ASN A 105 -28.41 -20.80 -2.09
N ASN A 106 -29.43 -20.08 -1.63
CA ASN A 106 -29.42 -18.61 -1.51
C ASN A 106 -28.73 -18.10 -0.23
N GLY A 107 -28.18 -19.00 0.60
CA GLY A 107 -27.47 -18.65 1.83
C GLY A 107 -25.99 -18.30 1.63
N LEU A 108 -25.49 -17.32 2.41
CA LEU A 108 -24.05 -17.10 2.59
C LEU A 108 -23.45 -18.25 3.41
N ILE A 109 -22.96 -19.30 2.76
CA ILE A 109 -22.17 -20.32 3.44
C ILE A 109 -20.71 -19.81 3.48
N GLY A 110 -19.90 -20.23 4.45
CA GLY A 110 -18.47 -19.89 4.51
C GLY A 110 -18.16 -18.73 5.46
N ALA A 111 -16.87 -18.44 5.59
CA ALA A 111 -16.36 -17.43 6.51
C ALA A 111 -15.08 -16.81 5.95
N PRO A 112 -14.74 -15.57 6.33
CA PRO A 112 -13.50 -14.94 5.92
C PRO A 112 -12.29 -15.73 6.41
N LEU A 113 -11.21 -15.70 5.64
CA LEU A 113 -9.95 -16.35 6.00
C LEU A 113 -9.15 -15.46 6.96
N TRP A 114 -9.42 -15.59 8.25
CA TRP A 114 -8.83 -14.73 9.30
C TRP A 114 -7.43 -15.14 9.76
N GLN A 115 -7.07 -16.43 9.60
CA GLN A 115 -5.91 -17.03 10.27
C GLN A 115 -4.59 -16.38 9.86
N GLY A 116 -4.45 -16.00 8.59
CA GLY A 116 -3.21 -15.37 8.11
C GLY A 116 -3.14 -13.86 8.26
N LEU A 117 -4.24 -13.17 8.58
CA LEU A 117 -4.26 -11.71 8.66
C LEU A 117 -3.22 -11.14 9.64
N PRO A 118 -3.10 -11.66 10.88
CA PRO A 118 -2.21 -11.05 11.88
C PRO A 118 -0.75 -11.02 11.42
N TYR A 119 -0.23 -12.14 10.88
CA TYR A 119 1.17 -12.20 10.47
C TYR A 119 1.43 -11.45 9.16
N ILE A 120 0.46 -11.39 8.24
CA ILE A 120 0.60 -10.63 6.98
C ILE A 120 0.61 -9.14 7.28
N PHE A 121 -0.36 -8.63 8.06
CA PHE A 121 -0.36 -7.22 8.46
C PHE A 121 0.85 -6.88 9.32
N GLY A 122 1.26 -7.77 10.23
CA GLY A 122 2.48 -7.63 11.01
C GLY A 122 3.71 -7.48 10.11
N ALA A 123 3.86 -8.33 9.09
CA ALA A 123 4.95 -8.24 8.12
C ALA A 123 4.95 -6.90 7.37
N GLN A 124 3.80 -6.45 6.90
CA GLN A 124 3.66 -5.19 6.16
C GLN A 124 4.00 -3.97 7.04
N ILE A 125 3.52 -3.95 8.29
CA ILE A 125 3.82 -2.87 9.25
C ILE A 125 5.32 -2.85 9.59
N LEU A 126 5.88 -4.00 9.95
CA LEU A 126 7.30 -4.11 10.30
C LEU A 126 8.20 -3.77 9.11
N GLY A 127 7.91 -4.32 7.93
CA GLY A 127 8.63 -4.03 6.70
C GLY A 127 8.58 -2.54 6.38
N GLY A 128 7.42 -1.93 6.55
CA GLY A 128 7.22 -0.49 6.42
C GLY A 128 8.12 0.36 7.31
N PHE A 129 8.11 0.10 8.62
CA PHE A 129 8.96 0.84 9.55
C PHE A 129 10.45 0.61 9.31
N VAL A 130 10.86 -0.62 8.97
CA VAL A 130 12.26 -0.91 8.62
C VAL A 130 12.66 -0.19 7.32
N GLY A 131 11.81 -0.18 6.30
CA GLY A 131 12.03 0.59 5.07
C GLY A 131 12.17 2.09 5.34
N PHE A 132 11.35 2.63 6.24
CA PHE A 132 11.47 4.02 6.67
C PHE A 132 12.76 4.28 7.46
N ALA A 133 13.17 3.38 8.35
CA ALA A 133 14.43 3.49 9.07
C ALA A 133 15.66 3.48 8.14
N LEU A 134 15.65 2.63 7.09
CA LEU A 134 16.67 2.63 6.05
C LEU A 134 16.71 3.97 5.30
N PHE A 135 15.53 4.52 4.98
CA PHE A 135 15.43 5.85 4.38
C PHE A 135 16.01 6.94 5.29
N ILE A 136 15.76 6.89 6.60
CA ILE A 136 16.34 7.83 7.57
C ILE A 136 17.88 7.77 7.52
N GLY A 137 18.45 6.56 7.50
CA GLY A 137 19.89 6.36 7.34
C GLY A 137 20.43 6.97 6.05
N LEU A 138 19.73 6.77 4.93
CA LEU A 138 20.06 7.37 3.64
C LEU A 138 20.00 8.91 3.70
N PHE A 139 18.92 9.46 4.27
CA PHE A 139 18.70 10.89 4.41
C PHE A 139 19.84 11.58 5.18
N TYR A 140 20.25 11.02 6.31
CA TYR A 140 21.37 11.56 7.08
C TYR A 140 22.72 11.38 6.39
N SER A 141 22.91 10.27 5.65
CA SER A 141 24.12 10.06 4.85
C SER A 141 24.26 11.13 3.75
N PHE A 142 23.16 11.47 3.07
CA PHE A 142 23.12 12.57 2.11
C PHE A 142 23.41 13.93 2.77
N LYS A 143 22.83 14.20 3.94
CA LYS A 143 23.14 15.42 4.70
C LYS A 143 24.61 15.57 5.02
N LEU A 144 25.27 14.48 5.42
CA LEU A 144 26.69 14.48 5.73
C LEU A 144 27.54 14.71 4.47
N MET A 145 27.21 14.04 3.36
CA MET A 145 27.91 14.14 2.09
C MET A 145 27.89 15.57 1.53
N PHE A 146 26.76 16.27 1.64
CA PHE A 146 26.58 17.62 1.08
C PHE A 146 26.75 18.76 2.11
N LYS A 147 27.31 18.48 3.29
CA LYS A 147 27.45 19.48 4.38
C LYS A 147 28.22 20.73 3.95
N SER A 148 29.23 20.58 3.09
CA SER A 148 30.08 21.68 2.59
C SER A 148 29.63 22.25 1.23
N ASN A 149 28.56 21.73 0.63
CA ASN A 149 28.10 22.16 -0.69
C ASN A 149 27.14 23.35 -0.56
N SER A 150 27.48 24.48 -1.17
CA SER A 150 26.68 25.72 -1.16
C SER A 150 25.31 25.55 -1.87
N ASP A 151 25.22 24.68 -2.87
CA ASP A 151 23.97 24.48 -3.62
C ASP A 151 22.90 23.78 -2.76
N TYR A 152 23.32 23.13 -1.67
CA TYR A 152 22.47 22.38 -0.75
C TYR A 152 22.47 22.94 0.68
N GLU A 153 22.75 24.24 0.87
CA GLU A 153 22.72 24.86 2.20
C GLU A 153 21.38 24.67 2.93
N TRP A 154 20.27 24.73 2.20
CA TRP A 154 18.92 24.48 2.73
C TRP A 154 18.77 23.09 3.37
N LEU A 155 19.56 22.11 2.91
CA LEU A 155 19.52 20.75 3.44
C LEU A 155 20.00 20.72 4.90
N LYS A 156 20.85 21.67 5.32
CA LYS A 156 21.32 21.78 6.71
C LYS A 156 20.14 21.97 7.66
N SER A 157 19.21 22.87 7.34
CA SER A 157 18.02 23.17 8.15
C SER A 157 16.82 22.27 7.87
N PHE A 158 16.78 21.58 6.73
CA PHE A 158 15.66 20.70 6.38
C PHE A 158 15.66 19.40 7.20
N GLY A 159 14.71 19.22 8.11
CA GLY A 159 14.54 17.97 8.88
C GLY A 159 13.65 16.94 8.19
N ILE A 160 13.60 15.71 8.72
CA ILE A 160 12.69 14.65 8.26
C ILE A 160 11.22 15.12 8.29
N ALA A 161 10.85 15.89 9.32
CA ALA A 161 9.55 16.53 9.44
C ALA A 161 9.17 17.40 8.22
N GLY A 162 10.16 17.99 7.55
CA GLY A 162 9.97 18.80 6.34
C GLY A 162 9.38 18.00 5.17
N LEU A 163 9.57 16.68 5.14
CA LEU A 163 8.94 15.80 4.14
C LEU A 163 7.42 15.69 4.33
N PHE A 164 6.93 15.98 5.54
CA PHE A 164 5.52 15.90 5.93
C PHE A 164 4.90 17.29 6.15
N ALA A 165 5.61 18.36 5.76
CA ALA A 165 5.09 19.72 5.77
C ALA A 165 4.30 19.96 4.47
N LYS A 166 3.16 19.28 4.30
CA LYS A 166 2.23 19.62 3.22
C LYS A 166 1.30 20.75 3.66
N GLU A 167 1.16 21.77 2.82
CA GLU A 167 0.07 22.74 2.94
C GLU A 167 -1.26 21.99 2.78
N HIS A 168 -2.04 21.92 3.86
CA HIS A 168 -3.30 21.21 3.85
C HIS A 168 -4.37 22.08 3.20
N GLN A 169 -4.57 21.91 1.89
CA GLN A 169 -5.61 22.66 1.17
C GLN A 169 -6.99 22.00 1.21
N MET A 170 -7.07 20.69 1.50
CA MET A 170 -8.34 19.95 1.52
C MET A 170 -8.95 19.80 2.92
N THR A 171 -10.26 20.03 3.01
CA THR A 171 -11.06 19.69 4.20
C THR A 171 -11.15 18.18 4.40
N LEU A 172 -11.41 17.72 5.62
CA LEU A 172 -11.53 16.28 5.93
C LEU A 172 -12.61 15.58 5.09
N GLY A 173 -13.72 16.25 4.79
CA GLY A 173 -14.77 15.69 3.93
C GLY A 173 -14.29 15.46 2.49
N LYS A 174 -13.62 16.45 1.88
CA LYS A 174 -13.04 16.31 0.54
C LYS A 174 -11.95 15.24 0.51
N TYR A 175 -11.13 15.17 1.56
CA TYR A 175 -10.13 14.13 1.74
C TYR A 175 -10.77 12.73 1.77
N SER A 176 -11.83 12.55 2.56
CA SER A 176 -12.55 11.28 2.69
C SER A 176 -13.14 10.81 1.36
N LEU A 177 -13.81 11.71 0.63
CA LEU A 177 -14.39 11.40 -0.68
C LEU A 177 -13.29 10.98 -1.68
N LYS A 178 -12.19 11.72 -1.71
CA LYS A 178 -11.04 11.42 -2.56
C LYS A 178 -10.45 10.04 -2.23
N GLU A 179 -10.17 9.75 -0.95
CA GLU A 179 -9.66 8.44 -0.53
C GLU A 179 -10.65 7.33 -0.92
N ALA A 180 -11.95 7.51 -0.71
CA ALA A 180 -12.95 6.53 -1.07
C ALA A 180 -12.95 6.21 -2.58
N ILE A 181 -12.87 7.22 -3.44
CA ILE A 181 -12.82 7.05 -4.90
C ILE A 181 -11.57 6.26 -5.33
N PHE A 182 -10.38 6.69 -4.90
CA PHE A 182 -9.14 6.04 -5.35
C PHE A 182 -8.90 4.67 -4.73
N ILE A 183 -9.30 4.45 -3.46
CA ILE A 183 -9.27 3.12 -2.85
C ILE A 183 -10.23 2.17 -3.58
N THR A 184 -11.45 2.64 -3.91
CA THR A 184 -12.40 1.86 -4.69
C THR A 184 -11.84 1.50 -6.06
N MET A 185 -11.27 2.48 -6.78
CA MET A 185 -10.64 2.26 -8.08
C MET A 185 -9.49 1.25 -7.99
N LEU A 186 -8.64 1.37 -6.96
CA LEU A 186 -7.52 0.46 -6.74
C LEU A 186 -8.00 -0.98 -6.51
N ILE A 187 -8.97 -1.20 -5.60
CA ILE A 187 -9.45 -2.56 -5.30
C ILE A 187 -10.33 -3.15 -6.39
N ALA A 188 -11.01 -2.31 -7.19
CA ALA A 188 -11.83 -2.78 -8.30
C ALA A 188 -10.98 -3.19 -9.51
N LEU A 189 -9.75 -2.66 -9.65
CA LEU A 189 -8.89 -2.94 -10.80
C LEU A 189 -7.74 -3.90 -10.46
N LEU A 190 -7.00 -3.66 -9.39
CA LEU A 190 -5.73 -4.36 -9.12
C LEU A 190 -5.90 -5.85 -8.77
N PRO A 191 -6.76 -6.27 -7.83
CA PRO A 191 -6.95 -7.68 -7.54
C PRO A 191 -7.55 -8.47 -8.70
N PHE A 192 -8.41 -7.83 -9.51
CA PHE A 192 -9.06 -8.49 -10.64
C PHE A 192 -8.10 -8.64 -11.83
N SER A 193 -7.21 -7.67 -12.09
CA SER A 193 -6.16 -7.86 -13.10
C SER A 193 -5.21 -9.00 -12.73
N ALA A 194 -4.92 -9.17 -11.43
CA ALA A 194 -4.13 -10.30 -10.93
C ALA A 194 -4.84 -11.67 -11.12
N MET A 195 -6.14 -11.68 -11.39
CA MET A 195 -6.97 -12.88 -11.61
C MET A 195 -7.31 -13.11 -13.09
N ILE A 196 -6.70 -12.38 -14.02
CA ILE A 196 -6.86 -12.63 -15.46
C ILE A 196 -6.40 -14.05 -15.77
N ASP A 197 -7.22 -14.77 -16.54
CA ASP A 197 -6.95 -16.14 -16.95
C ASP A 197 -5.79 -16.18 -17.97
N THR A 198 -4.61 -16.56 -17.49
CA THR A 198 -3.39 -16.66 -18.30
C THR A 198 -3.53 -17.64 -19.47
N THR A 199 -4.35 -18.68 -19.31
CA THR A 199 -4.53 -19.72 -20.33
C THR A 199 -5.43 -19.23 -21.45
N ASN A 200 -6.57 -18.62 -21.10
CA ASN A 200 -7.53 -18.12 -22.08
C ASN A 200 -7.01 -16.89 -22.83
N TYR A 201 -6.24 -16.02 -22.17
CA TYR A 201 -5.70 -14.80 -22.78
C TYR A 201 -4.25 -14.94 -23.27
N GLN A 202 -3.64 -16.13 -23.15
CA GLN A 202 -2.24 -16.41 -23.54
C GLN A 202 -1.23 -15.41 -22.94
N LEU A 203 -1.51 -14.95 -21.71
CA LEU A 203 -0.64 -14.02 -20.98
C LEU A 203 0.25 -14.79 -20.02
N ASN A 204 1.48 -14.29 -19.83
CA ASN A 204 2.36 -14.77 -18.77
C ASN A 204 2.28 -13.87 -17.52
N HIS A 205 2.79 -14.36 -16.38
CA HIS A 205 2.76 -13.62 -15.12
C HIS A 205 3.48 -12.28 -15.17
N PHE A 206 4.55 -12.16 -15.95
CA PHE A 206 5.27 -10.89 -16.12
C PHE A 206 4.39 -9.84 -16.80
N GLN A 207 3.66 -10.22 -17.86
CA GLN A 207 2.71 -9.35 -18.54
C GLN A 207 1.56 -8.92 -17.61
N ILE A 208 1.04 -9.82 -16.77
CA ILE A 208 0.04 -9.45 -15.75
C ILE A 208 0.61 -8.39 -14.80
N LYS A 209 1.86 -8.55 -14.33
CA LYS A 209 2.51 -7.55 -13.47
C LYS A 209 2.72 -6.20 -14.17
N LEU A 210 3.02 -6.19 -15.47
CA LEU A 210 3.07 -4.95 -16.25
C LEU A 210 1.70 -4.25 -16.31
N ILE A 211 0.62 -5.00 -16.51
CA ILE A 211 -0.76 -4.46 -16.49
C ILE A 211 -1.08 -3.89 -15.10
N GLU A 212 -0.77 -4.60 -14.02
CA GLU A 212 -0.93 -4.12 -12.65
C GLU A 212 -0.19 -2.80 -12.41
N ILE A 213 1.06 -2.69 -12.85
CA ILE A 213 1.87 -1.47 -12.70
C ILE A 213 1.29 -0.33 -13.53
N LEU A 214 0.81 -0.59 -14.74
CA LEU A 214 0.16 0.42 -15.58
C LEU A 214 -1.10 0.95 -14.90
N ILE A 215 -1.94 0.05 -14.36
CA ILE A 215 -3.15 0.43 -13.60
C ILE A 215 -2.76 1.30 -12.40
N VAL A 216 -1.80 0.84 -11.58
CA VAL A 216 -1.36 1.62 -10.41
C VAL A 216 -0.79 2.97 -10.82
N GLY A 217 0.00 3.02 -11.90
CA GLY A 217 0.58 4.26 -12.41
C GLY A 217 -0.47 5.27 -12.87
N ILE A 218 -1.52 4.82 -13.56
CA ILE A 218 -2.65 5.67 -13.97
C ILE A 218 -3.38 6.20 -12.72
N ILE A 219 -3.67 5.34 -11.73
CA ILE A 219 -4.35 5.74 -10.50
C ILE A 219 -3.50 6.76 -9.73
N ILE A 220 -2.20 6.49 -9.55
CA ILE A 220 -1.26 7.41 -8.89
C ILE A 220 -1.23 8.75 -9.64
N PHE A 221 -1.12 8.74 -10.96
CA PHE A 221 -1.08 9.94 -11.78
C PHE A 221 -2.34 10.80 -11.62
N ILE A 222 -3.53 10.20 -11.75
CA ILE A 222 -4.79 10.93 -11.56
C ILE A 222 -4.90 11.45 -10.12
N SER A 223 -4.54 10.63 -9.14
CA SER A 223 -4.58 11.02 -7.71
C SER A 223 -3.62 12.17 -7.36
N SER A 224 -2.54 12.37 -8.13
CA SER A 224 -1.59 13.46 -7.92
C SER A 224 -2.22 14.84 -8.08
N TYR A 225 -3.34 14.94 -8.80
CA TYR A 225 -4.13 16.17 -8.92
C TYR A 225 -4.96 16.46 -7.66
N PHE A 226 -5.04 15.51 -6.73
CA PHE A 226 -5.78 15.57 -5.46
C PHE A 226 -4.87 15.28 -4.26
N ASP A 227 -3.63 15.77 -4.28
CA ASP A 227 -2.61 15.60 -3.22
C ASP A 227 -2.16 14.15 -2.95
N PHE A 228 -2.39 13.25 -3.91
CA PHE A 228 -2.24 11.80 -3.80
C PHE A 228 -3.20 11.17 -2.79
N PHE A 229 -3.54 9.90 -3.00
CA PHE A 229 -4.30 9.10 -2.03
C PHE A 229 -3.37 8.21 -1.19
N ALA A 230 -3.86 7.70 -0.07
CA ALA A 230 -3.11 6.78 0.77
C ALA A 230 -3.07 5.39 0.13
N PHE A 231 -2.16 5.20 -0.84
CA PHE A 231 -1.99 3.95 -1.57
C PHE A 231 -1.85 2.73 -0.65
N HIS A 232 -1.12 2.88 0.46
CA HIS A 232 -0.96 1.86 1.49
C HIS A 232 -1.08 2.49 2.87
N LEU A 233 -1.74 1.80 3.80
CA LEU A 233 -1.98 2.23 5.20
C LEU A 233 -0.70 2.62 5.97
N ILE A 234 0.48 2.15 5.54
CA ILE A 234 1.74 2.42 6.22
C ILE A 234 2.16 3.89 6.11
N PHE A 235 1.84 4.55 4.98
CA PHE A 235 2.22 5.96 4.77
C PHE A 235 1.53 6.92 5.76
N PRO A 236 0.19 6.90 5.92
CA PRO A 236 -0.45 7.73 6.94
C PRO A 236 -0.08 7.31 8.37
N LEU A 237 0.26 6.03 8.59
CA LEU A 237 0.76 5.58 9.90
C LEU A 237 2.14 6.19 10.22
N ILE A 238 3.08 6.20 9.26
CA ILE A 238 4.38 6.86 9.41
C ILE A 238 4.19 8.36 9.66
N GLU A 239 3.32 9.02 8.90
CA GLU A 239 3.00 10.44 9.11
C GLU A 239 2.50 10.69 10.54
N LEU A 240 1.57 9.86 11.03
CA LEU A 240 1.05 9.94 12.40
C LEU A 240 2.15 9.78 13.44
N VAL A 241 3.07 8.83 13.25
CA VAL A 241 4.23 8.63 14.15
C VAL A 241 5.12 9.87 14.18
N ILE A 242 5.45 10.46 13.03
CA ILE A 242 6.25 11.68 12.95
C ILE A 242 5.56 12.86 13.62
N LYS A 243 4.25 13.07 13.38
CA LYS A 243 3.49 14.15 14.03
C LYS A 243 3.35 13.92 15.54
N THR A 244 3.30 12.67 15.99
CA THR A 244 3.31 12.33 17.42
C THR A 244 4.65 12.69 18.05
N ALA A 245 5.77 12.34 17.41
CA ALA A 245 7.10 12.72 17.90
C ALA A 245 7.25 14.24 18.04
N LEU A 246 6.82 15.00 17.02
CA LEU A 246 6.84 16.47 17.07
C LEU A 246 5.95 17.07 18.15
N LEU A 247 4.84 16.41 18.49
CA LEU A 247 3.98 16.83 19.59
C LEU A 247 4.64 16.57 20.95
N VAL A 248 5.29 15.43 21.12
CA VAL A 248 6.03 15.09 22.35
C VAL A 248 7.21 16.05 22.57
N GLU A 249 7.90 16.44 21.51
CA GLU A 249 9.02 17.40 21.55
C GLU A 249 8.57 18.88 21.60
N SER A 250 7.27 19.16 21.64
CA SER A 250 6.76 20.53 21.54
C SER A 250 6.86 21.34 22.84
N ASN A 251 7.34 22.58 22.72
CA ASN A 251 7.31 23.60 23.78
C ASN A 251 6.00 24.42 23.73
N SER A 252 5.76 25.28 24.73
CA SER A 252 4.56 26.12 24.85
C SER A 252 4.16 26.83 23.55
N ASP A 253 5.16 27.34 22.84
CA ASP A 253 4.95 28.21 21.68
C ASP A 253 4.43 27.45 20.46
N ASN A 254 4.87 26.20 20.28
CA ASN A 254 4.54 25.37 19.11
C ASN A 254 3.50 24.28 19.42
N LYS A 255 3.12 24.10 20.70
CA LYS A 255 2.23 23.03 21.16
C LYS A 255 0.86 23.06 20.48
N LYS A 256 0.28 24.25 20.30
CA LYS A 256 -1.04 24.40 19.67
C LYS A 256 -1.04 23.96 18.21
N GLU A 257 0.00 24.37 17.47
CA GLU A 257 0.16 24.00 16.06
C GLU A 257 0.42 22.49 15.90
N ASN A 258 1.34 21.94 16.70
CA ASN A 258 1.65 20.51 16.67
C ASN A 258 0.46 19.65 17.09
N THR A 259 -0.35 20.10 18.05
CA THR A 259 -1.60 19.41 18.43
C THR A 259 -2.59 19.36 17.28
N LYS A 260 -2.77 20.48 16.57
CA LYS A 260 -3.66 20.54 15.39
C LYS A 260 -3.17 19.61 14.28
N ALA A 261 -1.88 19.63 13.98
CA ALA A 261 -1.27 18.77 12.97
C ALA A 261 -1.40 17.27 13.33
N TYR A 262 -1.18 16.92 14.60
CA TYR A 262 -1.38 15.56 15.11
C TYR A 262 -2.84 15.11 14.95
N LEU A 263 -3.81 15.88 15.44
CA LEU A 263 -5.23 15.53 15.35
C LEU A 263 -5.66 15.36 13.89
N GLN A 264 -5.19 16.23 12.99
CA GLN A 264 -5.50 16.13 11.58
C GLN A 264 -4.91 14.85 10.95
N SER A 265 -3.68 14.49 11.30
CA SER A 265 -3.06 13.23 10.86
C SER A 265 -3.80 12.01 11.42
N LEU A 266 -4.21 12.05 12.69
CA LEU A 266 -4.99 11.00 13.34
C LEU A 266 -6.34 10.78 12.63
N TYR A 267 -7.10 11.84 12.37
CA TYR A 267 -8.38 11.72 11.67
C TYR A 267 -8.21 11.17 10.24
N LYS A 268 -7.19 11.64 9.50
CA LYS A 268 -6.88 11.10 8.18
C LYS A 268 -6.54 9.60 8.25
N PHE A 269 -5.71 9.20 9.22
CA PHE A 269 -5.38 7.80 9.43
C PHE A 269 -6.62 6.95 9.74
N LEU A 270 -7.50 7.41 10.64
CA LEU A 270 -8.74 6.69 10.98
C LEU A 270 -9.69 6.57 9.78
N ILE A 271 -9.81 7.62 8.96
CA ILE A 271 -10.59 7.60 7.72
C ILE A 271 -10.03 6.55 6.76
N VAL A 272 -8.71 6.60 6.48
CA VAL A 272 -8.07 5.64 5.58
C VAL A 272 -8.18 4.22 6.12
N LEU A 273 -8.00 4.01 7.43
CA LEU A 273 -8.16 2.71 8.09
C LEU A 273 -9.57 2.15 7.89
N GLY A 274 -10.60 2.97 8.17
CA GLY A 274 -12.00 2.57 7.97
C GLY A 274 -12.31 2.22 6.51
N LEU A 275 -11.89 3.07 5.57
CA LEU A 275 -12.04 2.82 4.13
C LEU A 275 -11.27 1.57 3.67
N THR A 276 -10.07 1.33 4.24
CA THR A 276 -9.25 0.15 3.95
C THR A 276 -9.92 -1.15 4.36
N ILE A 277 -10.76 -1.11 5.38
CA ILE A 277 -11.53 -2.29 5.82
C ILE A 277 -12.82 -2.42 5.02
N ILE A 278 -13.61 -1.34 4.94
CA ILE A 278 -14.98 -1.38 4.43
C ILE A 278 -15.02 -1.61 2.91
N ILE A 279 -14.22 -0.89 2.13
CA ILE A 279 -14.30 -0.92 0.67
C ILE A 279 -13.94 -2.32 0.10
N PRO A 280 -12.82 -2.97 0.49
CA PRO A 280 -12.50 -4.31 0.02
C PRO A 280 -13.56 -5.36 0.35
N ILE A 281 -14.20 -5.26 1.53
CA ILE A 281 -15.27 -6.16 1.94
C ILE A 281 -16.49 -6.01 1.01
N ILE A 282 -16.93 -4.76 0.77
CA ILE A 282 -18.06 -4.47 -0.13
C ILE A 282 -17.78 -5.02 -1.53
N ILE A 283 -16.61 -4.73 -2.09
CA ILE A 283 -16.23 -5.16 -3.45
C ILE A 283 -16.12 -6.68 -3.54
N ALA A 284 -15.57 -7.36 -2.51
CA ALA A 284 -15.53 -8.82 -2.44
C ALA A 284 -16.94 -9.42 -2.43
N PHE A 285 -17.88 -8.88 -1.64
CA PHE A 285 -19.25 -9.36 -1.61
C PHE A 285 -20.00 -9.10 -2.92
N ILE A 286 -19.79 -7.96 -3.59
CA ILE A 286 -20.34 -7.71 -4.92
C ILE A 286 -19.85 -8.79 -5.90
N ALA A 287 -18.56 -9.12 -5.89
CA ALA A 287 -18.00 -10.16 -6.76
C ALA A 287 -18.60 -11.56 -6.48
N VAL A 288 -18.74 -11.92 -5.19
CA VAL A 288 -19.39 -13.17 -4.77
C VAL A 288 -20.85 -13.20 -5.24
N ALA A 289 -21.60 -12.10 -5.09
CA ALA A 289 -22.99 -12.01 -5.50
C ALA A 289 -23.16 -12.15 -7.02
N ILE A 290 -22.33 -11.48 -7.82
CA ILE A 290 -22.32 -11.62 -9.29
C ILE A 290 -22.06 -13.07 -9.68
N LYS A 291 -21.09 -13.73 -9.04
CA LYS A 291 -20.75 -15.13 -9.33
C LYS A 291 -21.85 -16.11 -8.95
N SER A 292 -22.45 -15.94 -7.77
CA SER A 292 -23.60 -16.75 -7.34
C SER A 292 -24.78 -16.65 -8.30
N LYS A 293 -25.02 -15.48 -8.91
CA LYS A 293 -26.10 -15.29 -9.91
C LYS A 293 -25.76 -15.86 -11.29
N THR A 294 -24.49 -15.95 -11.64
CA THR A 294 -24.03 -16.41 -12.98
C THR A 294 -23.70 -17.89 -13.04
N GLY A 295 -23.70 -18.60 -11.90
CA GLY A 295 -23.39 -20.04 -11.84
C GLY A 295 -21.92 -20.37 -12.13
N VAL A 296 -21.03 -19.37 -12.16
CA VAL A 296 -19.61 -19.55 -12.46
C VAL A 296 -18.81 -19.74 -11.16
N ILE A 297 -17.95 -20.77 -11.13
CA ILE A 297 -17.09 -21.10 -9.99
C ILE A 297 -15.94 -20.08 -9.87
N ILE A 298 -15.76 -19.49 -8.67
CA ILE A 298 -14.56 -18.72 -8.36
C ILE A 298 -13.40 -19.71 -8.14
N SER A 299 -12.33 -19.59 -8.93
CA SER A 299 -11.12 -20.38 -8.70
C SER A 299 -10.52 -20.01 -7.33
N VAL A 300 -10.51 -20.97 -6.41
CA VAL A 300 -10.07 -20.80 -5.01
C VAL A 300 -8.59 -21.10 -4.82
N SER A 301 -7.88 -21.47 -5.90
CA SER A 301 -6.44 -21.80 -5.89
C SER A 301 -5.57 -20.60 -5.58
#